data_AF-A0A0D6ASW9-F1
#
_entry.id   AF-A0A0D6ASW9-F1
#
_cell.length_a   1.000
_cell.length_b   1.000
_cell.length_c   1.000
_cell.angle_alpha   90.00
_cell.angle_beta   90.00
_cell.angle_gamma   90.00
#
_symmetry.space_group_name_H-M   'P 1'
#
loop_
_entity.id
_entity.type
_entity.pdbx_description
1 polymer ?
#
loop_
_entity_poly.entity_id
_entity_poly.type
_entity_poly.pdbx_seq_one_letter_code
_entity_poly.pdbx_strand_id
1 'polypeptide(L)'
;MKAFATDEFCFTAYSDTAIPFGVGVVYGGAVGNENRPKIALPSATGFLFMGVSCFTHKQTGDSNDGFGVLNTTASAQYEIGDDITVKKRGYVWVYSEIAVDMDDPVFLRHTVNSALVPGNFRIDADTAKADQLTNVRWACKTTAAGLAILELNIP
;
A
#
# COMPACT_ATOMS: atom_id res chain seq x y z
N MET A 1 8.01 32.34 -13.47
CA MET A 1 6.92 31.34 -13.57
C MET A 1 7.31 30.17 -12.67
N LYS A 2 6.88 30.17 -11.40
CA LYS A 2 7.17 29.04 -10.49
C LYS A 2 6.20 27.92 -10.88
N ALA A 3 6.74 26.76 -11.24
CA ALA A 3 5.94 25.57 -11.50
C ALA A 3 5.08 25.28 -10.28
N PHE A 4 3.76 25.27 -10.47
CA PHE A 4 2.81 24.74 -9.50
C PHE A 4 3.00 23.23 -9.56
N ALA A 5 3.84 22.67 -8.69
CA ALA A 5 3.86 21.23 -8.49
C ALA A 5 2.47 20.88 -7.96
N THR A 6 1.65 20.18 -8.76
CA THR A 6 0.40 19.62 -8.27
C THR A 6 0.79 18.61 -7.22
N ASP A 7 0.66 19.03 -5.96
CA ASP A 7 0.93 18.21 -4.82
C ASP A 7 -0.23 17.21 -4.66
N GLU A 8 -0.25 16.23 -5.55
CA GLU A 8 -1.35 15.30 -5.66
C GLU A 8 -1.36 14.35 -4.46
N PHE A 9 -2.43 14.38 -3.67
CA PHE A 9 -2.59 13.48 -2.51
C PHE A 9 -2.60 12.00 -2.90
N CYS A 10 -3.00 11.71 -4.14
CA CYS A 10 -3.01 10.40 -4.75
C CYS A 10 -2.57 10.49 -6.21
N PHE A 11 -2.06 9.40 -6.76
CA PHE A 11 -1.75 9.26 -8.19
C PHE A 11 -2.25 7.91 -8.70
N THR A 12 -2.39 7.79 -10.02
CA THR A 12 -2.77 6.54 -10.68
C THR A 12 -1.51 5.78 -11.10
N ALA A 13 -1.50 4.48 -10.80
CA ALA A 13 -0.44 3.54 -11.12
C ALA A 13 -1.00 2.30 -11.81
N TYR A 14 -0.11 1.43 -12.28
CA TYR A 14 -0.49 0.09 -12.76
C TYR A 14 0.45 -0.97 -12.15
N SER A 15 0.05 -2.24 -12.23
CA SER A 15 0.83 -3.39 -11.74
C SER A 15 0.69 -4.60 -12.67
N ASP A 16 1.76 -5.40 -12.75
CA ASP A 16 1.76 -6.71 -13.45
C ASP A 16 1.28 -7.86 -12.55
N THR A 17 0.97 -7.55 -11.30
CA THR A 17 0.41 -8.47 -10.31
C THR A 17 -0.82 -7.86 -9.68
N ALA A 18 -1.75 -8.69 -9.19
CA ALA A 18 -2.86 -8.19 -8.40
C ALA A 18 -2.36 -7.47 -7.13
N ILE A 19 -3.01 -6.36 -6.77
CA ILE A 19 -2.63 -5.52 -5.64
C ILE A 19 -3.81 -5.42 -4.66
N PRO A 20 -3.71 -5.99 -3.45
CA PRO A 20 -4.71 -5.84 -2.41
C PRO A 20 -4.93 -4.38 -2.02
N PHE A 21 -6.08 -4.05 -1.45
CA PHE A 21 -6.34 -2.71 -0.91
C PHE A 21 -5.72 -2.52 0.49
N GLY A 22 -5.34 -1.28 0.82
CA GLY A 22 -4.84 -0.92 2.15
C GLY A 22 -3.43 -1.41 2.44
N VAL A 23 -2.67 -1.82 1.41
CA VAL A 23 -1.28 -2.28 1.54
C VAL A 23 -0.31 -1.22 1.03
N GLY A 24 0.87 -1.18 1.62
CA GLY A 24 1.97 -0.37 1.14
C GLY A 24 2.53 -0.93 -0.16
N VAL A 25 2.73 -0.05 -1.13
CA VAL A 25 3.25 -0.39 -2.46
C VAL A 25 4.56 0.33 -2.74
N VAL A 26 5.40 -0.28 -3.56
CA VAL A 26 6.74 0.22 -3.88
C VAL A 26 6.90 0.39 -5.37
N TYR A 27 7.95 1.12 -5.76
CA TYR A 27 8.29 1.32 -7.16
C TYR A 27 8.63 -0.03 -7.82
N GLY A 28 7.84 -0.42 -8.82
CA GLY A 28 7.95 -1.70 -9.51
C GLY A 28 8.85 -1.67 -10.75
N GLY A 29 9.42 -0.52 -11.09
CA GLY A 29 10.24 -0.32 -12.29
C GLY A 29 9.74 0.82 -13.18
N ALA A 30 10.41 1.00 -14.32
CA ALA A 30 10.12 2.09 -15.25
C ALA A 30 8.65 2.06 -15.74
N VAL A 31 8.17 3.26 -16.10
CA VAL A 31 6.85 3.54 -16.68
C VAL A 31 6.55 2.55 -17.79
N GLY A 32 5.62 1.62 -17.58
CA GLY A 32 4.96 0.88 -18.64
C GLY A 32 3.60 1.49 -18.96
N ASN A 33 2.78 0.71 -19.68
CA ASN A 33 1.59 1.11 -20.42
C ASN A 33 0.94 2.44 -19.99
N GLU A 34 0.74 3.35 -20.96
CA GLU A 34 -0.02 4.59 -20.79
C GLU A 34 0.62 5.67 -19.88
N ASN A 35 1.95 5.71 -19.78
CA ASN A 35 2.72 6.75 -19.06
C ASN A 35 2.49 6.83 -17.54
N ARG A 36 2.06 5.73 -16.91
CA ARG A 36 1.83 5.66 -15.45
C ARG A 36 2.94 4.89 -14.74
N PRO A 37 3.30 5.27 -13.50
CA PRO A 37 4.33 4.55 -12.75
C PRO A 37 3.88 3.11 -12.48
N LYS A 38 4.82 2.18 -12.63
CA LYS A 38 4.64 0.79 -12.22
C LYS A 38 4.82 0.67 -10.72
N ILE A 39 3.88 0.00 -10.05
CA ILE A 39 3.99 -0.36 -8.64
C ILE A 39 4.05 -1.88 -8.47
N ALA A 40 4.52 -2.32 -7.32
CA ALA A 40 4.55 -3.71 -6.91
C ALA A 40 4.40 -3.84 -5.39
N LEU A 41 4.13 -5.07 -4.93
CA LEU A 41 4.33 -5.40 -3.52
C LEU A 41 5.83 -5.42 -3.18
N PRO A 42 6.24 -4.97 -1.99
CA PRO A 42 7.63 -5.04 -1.58
C PRO A 42 8.10 -6.50 -1.50
N SER A 43 9.32 -6.79 -1.95
CA SER A 43 9.85 -8.17 -2.00
C SER A 43 11.27 -8.33 -1.46
N ALA A 44 11.97 -7.23 -1.22
CA ALA A 44 13.34 -7.17 -0.70
C ALA A 44 13.56 -5.82 0.00
N THR A 45 14.68 -5.67 0.71
CA THR A 45 15.05 -4.39 1.36
C THR A 45 15.42 -3.30 0.34
N GLY A 46 15.44 -2.03 0.77
CA GLY A 46 15.94 -0.90 -0.02
C GLY A 46 14.96 -0.44 -1.11
N PHE A 47 13.68 -0.74 -0.95
CA PHE A 47 12.63 -0.32 -1.87
C PHE A 47 12.37 1.19 -1.81
N LEU A 48 11.83 1.74 -2.91
CA LEU A 48 11.24 3.07 -2.92
C LEU A 48 9.75 2.96 -2.61
N PHE A 49 9.35 3.40 -1.42
CA PHE A 49 7.95 3.42 -1.01
C PHE A 49 7.16 4.47 -1.79
N MET A 50 6.03 4.06 -2.37
CA MET A 50 5.22 4.90 -3.25
C MET A 50 3.91 5.35 -2.62
N GLY A 51 3.46 4.67 -1.56
CA GLY A 51 2.22 5.00 -0.86
C GLY A 51 1.38 3.76 -0.56
N VAL A 52 0.08 3.97 -0.34
CA VAL A 52 -0.87 2.91 0.02
C VAL A 52 -1.93 2.77 -1.06
N SER A 53 -2.20 1.55 -1.50
CA SER A 53 -3.28 1.25 -2.45
C SER A 53 -4.64 1.55 -1.83
N CYS A 54 -5.47 2.31 -2.55
CA CYS A 54 -6.78 2.74 -2.08
C CYS A 54 -7.86 2.29 -3.05
N PHE A 55 -8.94 1.71 -2.53
CA PHE A 55 -10.12 1.42 -3.33
C PHE A 55 -10.85 2.72 -3.65
N THR A 56 -10.91 3.09 -4.93
CA THR A 56 -11.64 4.29 -5.39
C THR A 56 -12.73 3.98 -6.41
N HIS A 57 -12.62 2.86 -7.11
CA HIS A 57 -13.58 2.44 -8.11
C HIS A 57 -13.55 0.92 -8.25
N LYS A 58 -14.67 0.37 -8.70
CA LYS A 58 -14.78 -1.03 -9.09
C LYS A 58 -14.22 -1.18 -10.49
N GLN A 59 -13.29 -2.11 -10.71
CA GLN A 59 -12.90 -2.47 -12.06
C GLN A 59 -13.94 -3.41 -12.71
N THR A 60 -14.33 -3.09 -13.93
CA THR A 60 -15.17 -3.93 -14.79
C THR A 60 -14.28 -4.86 -15.61
N GLY A 61 -14.13 -6.10 -15.14
CA GLY A 61 -13.57 -7.21 -15.91
C GLY A 61 -14.62 -8.30 -16.01
N ASP A 62 -15.31 -8.34 -17.15
CA ASP A 62 -16.34 -9.30 -17.54
C ASP A 62 -17.75 -9.10 -16.96
N SER A 63 -18.75 -9.60 -17.69
CA SER A 63 -20.18 -9.27 -17.61
C SER A 63 -20.91 -9.77 -16.36
N ASN A 64 -20.22 -9.89 -15.23
CA ASN A 64 -20.82 -10.09 -13.91
C ASN A 64 -20.54 -8.84 -13.07
N ASP A 65 -21.61 -8.10 -12.82
CA ASP A 65 -21.71 -7.06 -11.80
C ASP A 65 -21.42 -7.55 -10.36
N GLY A 66 -21.00 -8.81 -10.18
CA GLY A 66 -20.46 -9.35 -8.94
C GLY A 66 -19.13 -8.70 -8.57
N PHE A 67 -18.92 -8.52 -7.27
CA PHE A 67 -17.66 -8.15 -6.64
C PHE A 67 -16.59 -9.24 -6.87
N GLY A 68 -16.04 -9.35 -8.09
CA GLY A 68 -15.19 -10.49 -8.45
C GLY A 68 -15.87 -11.83 -8.12
N VAL A 69 -15.10 -12.90 -8.01
CA VAL A 69 -15.57 -14.05 -7.22
C VAL A 69 -15.56 -13.57 -5.77
N LEU A 70 -16.75 -13.32 -5.20
CA LEU A 70 -16.93 -13.15 -3.76
C LEU A 70 -16.50 -14.44 -3.07
N ASN A 71 -15.20 -14.58 -2.81
CA ASN A 71 -14.71 -15.55 -1.86
C ASN A 71 -14.75 -14.89 -0.47
N THR A 72 -15.13 -15.65 0.53
CA THR A 72 -15.18 -15.15 1.92
C THR A 72 -13.78 -15.14 2.57
N THR A 73 -12.73 -15.44 1.80
CA THR A 73 -11.41 -15.81 2.31
C THR A 73 -10.25 -15.03 1.70
N ALA A 74 -10.41 -14.37 0.55
CA ALA A 74 -9.36 -13.55 -0.06
C ALA A 74 -9.59 -12.06 0.18
N SER A 75 -8.49 -11.33 0.14
CA SER A 75 -8.52 -9.87 0.23
C SER A 75 -9.06 -9.26 -1.05
N ALA A 76 -9.84 -8.20 -0.91
CA ALA A 76 -10.24 -7.40 -2.06
C ALA A 76 -9.02 -6.70 -2.67
N GLN A 77 -8.95 -6.66 -3.99
CA GLN A 77 -7.76 -6.25 -4.74
C GLN A 77 -8.11 -5.59 -6.07
N TYR A 78 -7.14 -4.85 -6.60
CA TYR A 78 -7.03 -4.54 -8.01
C TYR A 78 -6.44 -5.74 -8.75
N GLU A 79 -7.00 -6.09 -9.91
CA GLU A 79 -6.46 -7.13 -10.78
C GLU A 79 -5.28 -6.62 -11.62
N ILE A 80 -4.69 -7.51 -12.42
CA ILE A 80 -3.57 -7.16 -13.30
C ILE A 80 -4.06 -6.23 -14.42
N GLY A 81 -3.35 -5.11 -14.61
CA GLY A 81 -3.69 -4.11 -15.61
C GLY A 81 -4.71 -3.07 -15.14
N ASP A 82 -5.18 -3.18 -13.90
CA ASP A 82 -6.09 -2.21 -13.27
C ASP A 82 -5.47 -0.83 -13.05
N ASP A 83 -6.33 0.17 -13.05
CA ASP A 83 -6.00 1.53 -12.64
C ASP A 83 -5.93 1.60 -11.11
N ILE A 84 -4.72 1.58 -10.57
CA ILE A 84 -4.53 1.53 -9.12
C ILE A 84 -4.41 2.94 -8.59
N THR A 85 -5.32 3.34 -7.70
CA THR A 85 -5.15 4.58 -6.96
C THR A 85 -4.20 4.36 -5.79
N VAL A 86 -3.11 5.12 -5.76
CA VAL A 86 -2.14 5.12 -4.66
C VAL A 86 -2.21 6.44 -3.92
N LYS A 87 -2.46 6.39 -2.62
CA LYS A 87 -2.41 7.57 -1.75
C LYS A 87 -0.99 7.77 -1.26
N LYS A 88 -0.44 8.97 -1.46
CA LYS A 88 0.91 9.35 -1.05
C LYS A 88 0.95 10.40 0.07
N ARG A 89 -0.17 11.11 0.30
CA ARG A 89 -0.30 12.09 1.39
C ARG A 89 -1.64 12.03 2.12
N GLY A 90 -1.63 12.36 3.42
CA GLY A 90 -2.79 12.38 4.30
C GLY A 90 -3.04 11.06 5.03
N TYR A 91 -4.23 10.89 5.61
CA TYR A 91 -4.56 9.73 6.44
C TYR A 91 -5.12 8.55 5.64
N VAL A 92 -4.70 7.33 5.97
CA VAL A 92 -5.19 6.08 5.35
C VAL A 92 -5.31 4.98 6.39
N TRP A 93 -6.31 4.12 6.24
CA TRP A 93 -6.45 2.90 7.04
C TRP A 93 -5.57 1.79 6.47
N VAL A 94 -4.78 1.17 7.33
CA VAL A 94 -3.88 0.07 7.00
C VAL A 94 -3.99 -1.03 8.07
N TYR A 95 -3.55 -2.23 7.74
CA TYR A 95 -3.41 -3.29 8.72
C TYR A 95 -2.04 -3.22 9.41
N SER A 96 -2.05 -3.14 10.73
CA SER A 96 -0.86 -3.37 11.55
C SER A 96 -0.79 -4.82 12.01
N GLU A 97 0.38 -5.44 11.84
CA GLU A 97 0.65 -6.82 12.25
C GLU A 97 0.73 -7.01 13.77
N ILE A 98 0.91 -5.92 14.52
CA ILE A 98 1.08 -5.90 15.97
C ILE A 98 0.42 -4.65 16.58
N ALA A 99 0.36 -4.57 17.90
CA ALA A 99 -0.11 -3.37 18.59
C ALA A 99 0.78 -2.16 18.21
N VAL A 100 0.16 -0.99 18.06
CA VAL A 100 0.87 0.25 17.70
C VAL A 100 0.51 1.37 18.67
N ASP A 101 1.49 2.20 18.95
CA ASP A 101 1.38 3.50 19.58
C ASP A 101 1.80 4.62 18.61
N MET A 102 1.39 5.85 18.89
CA MET A 102 1.59 6.99 17.97
C MET A 102 3.07 7.36 17.75
N ASP A 103 3.92 7.07 18.74
CA ASP A 103 5.37 7.35 18.68
C ASP A 103 6.18 6.17 18.14
N ASP A 104 5.53 5.04 17.86
CA ASP A 104 6.23 3.87 17.34
C ASP A 104 6.78 4.15 15.93
N PRO A 105 7.94 3.60 15.58
CA PRO A 105 8.42 3.66 14.22
C PRO A 105 7.48 2.87 13.30
N VAL A 106 7.40 3.28 12.03
CA VAL A 106 6.59 2.59 11.03
C VAL A 106 7.52 1.75 10.16
N PHE A 107 7.23 0.46 10.07
CA PHE A 107 7.93 -0.48 9.22
C PHE A 107 6.97 -1.10 8.19
N LEU A 108 7.46 -1.32 6.99
CA LEU A 108 6.73 -1.99 5.91
C LEU A 108 7.33 -3.35 5.63
N ARG A 109 6.50 -4.40 5.69
CA ARG A 109 6.93 -5.76 5.38
C ARG A 109 7.26 -5.93 3.90
N HIS A 110 8.41 -6.53 3.63
CA HIS A 110 8.83 -6.92 2.29
C HIS A 110 9.04 -8.44 2.13
N THR A 111 9.11 -9.19 3.23
CA THR A 111 9.28 -10.64 3.15
C THR A 111 8.16 -11.35 3.88
N VAL A 112 7.53 -12.31 3.20
CA VAL A 112 6.47 -13.17 3.75
C VAL A 112 6.98 -13.88 5.01
N ASN A 113 6.15 -13.93 6.04
CA ASN A 113 6.41 -14.71 7.25
C ASN A 113 5.13 -15.40 7.71
N SER A 114 4.90 -16.63 7.21
CA SER A 114 3.66 -17.36 7.45
C SER A 114 2.44 -16.54 7.01
N ALA A 115 1.52 -16.21 7.93
CA ALA A 115 0.33 -15.40 7.66
C ALA A 115 0.63 -13.90 7.44
N LEU A 116 1.85 -13.43 7.69
CA LEU A 116 2.24 -12.03 7.53
C LEU A 116 2.69 -11.77 6.08
N VAL A 117 2.01 -10.86 5.41
CA VAL A 117 2.12 -10.62 3.97
C VAL A 117 2.83 -9.30 3.65
N PRO A 118 3.63 -9.24 2.57
CA PRO A 118 4.24 -7.99 2.14
C PRO A 118 3.22 -6.88 1.89
N GLY A 119 3.61 -5.65 2.20
CA GLY A 119 2.72 -4.49 2.14
C GLY A 119 2.00 -4.19 3.45
N ASN A 120 1.98 -5.11 4.43
CA ASN A 120 1.48 -4.84 5.77
C ASN A 120 2.46 -4.01 6.60
N PHE A 121 1.92 -3.29 7.58
CA PHE A 121 2.65 -2.38 8.43
C PHE A 121 2.90 -2.97 9.82
N ARG A 122 3.95 -2.51 10.48
CA ARG A 122 4.38 -2.98 11.80
C ARG A 122 5.29 -1.95 12.47
N ILE A 123 5.77 -2.24 13.68
CA ILE A 123 6.59 -1.33 14.48
C ILE A 123 8.06 -1.75 14.64
N ASP A 124 8.49 -2.83 13.98
CA ASP A 124 9.87 -3.30 14.05
C ASP A 124 10.29 -4.04 12.77
N ALA A 125 11.57 -4.41 12.67
CA ALA A 125 12.14 -5.01 11.47
C ALA A 125 11.83 -6.50 11.22
N ASP A 126 11.21 -7.22 12.16
CA ASP A 126 11.00 -8.68 12.13
C ASP A 126 12.27 -9.48 11.76
N THR A 127 13.40 -9.19 12.40
CA THR A 127 14.68 -9.83 12.04
C THR A 127 15.07 -9.60 10.56
N ALA A 128 14.80 -8.41 10.01
CA ALA A 128 15.07 -7.99 8.63
C ALA A 128 14.07 -8.47 7.54
N LYS A 129 12.78 -8.62 7.89
CA LYS A 129 11.70 -8.85 6.91
C LYS A 129 10.87 -7.59 6.62
N ALA A 130 11.21 -6.48 7.26
CA ALA A 130 10.59 -5.19 7.07
C ALA A 130 11.62 -4.05 7.18
N ASP A 131 11.39 -3.00 6.41
CA ASP A 131 12.22 -1.79 6.44
C ASP A 131 11.45 -0.63 7.06
N GLN A 132 12.16 0.25 7.75
CA GLN A 132 11.59 1.44 8.36
C GLN A 132 11.23 2.48 7.29
N LEU A 133 10.04 3.05 7.41
CA LEU A 133 9.59 4.20 6.66
C LEU A 133 9.73 5.46 7.52
N THR A 134 10.39 6.49 6.99
CA THR A 134 10.67 7.73 7.75
C THR A 134 9.72 8.88 7.44
N ASN A 135 9.00 8.82 6.32
CA ASN A 135 8.08 9.88 5.86
C ASN A 135 6.61 9.58 6.17
N VAL A 136 6.37 8.75 7.18
CA VAL A 136 5.03 8.32 7.62
C VAL A 136 5.00 8.18 9.14
N ARG A 137 3.82 8.26 9.76
CA ARG A 137 3.65 8.04 11.21
C ARG A 137 2.29 7.43 11.53
N TRP A 138 2.22 6.72 12.66
CA TRP A 138 0.95 6.25 13.20
C TRP A 138 0.10 7.42 13.70
N ALA A 139 -1.19 7.38 13.40
CA ALA A 139 -2.16 8.41 13.80
C ALA A 139 -3.23 7.88 14.77
N CYS A 140 -3.13 6.62 15.18
CA CYS A 140 -3.96 6.04 16.23
C CYS A 140 -3.20 4.96 17.00
N LYS A 141 -3.76 4.54 18.14
CA LYS A 141 -3.28 3.42 18.94
C LYS A 141 -4.12 2.17 18.68
N THR A 142 -3.49 0.99 18.68
CA THR A 142 -4.17 -0.31 18.75
C THR A 142 -3.66 -1.11 19.95
N THR A 143 -4.45 -2.07 20.44
CA THR A 143 -4.05 -2.95 21.56
C THR A 143 -3.55 -4.33 21.09
N ALA A 144 -3.67 -4.61 19.79
CA ALA A 144 -3.25 -5.84 19.14
C ALA A 144 -3.10 -5.58 17.62
N ALA A 145 -2.77 -6.63 16.87
CA ALA A 145 -2.84 -6.60 15.41
C ALA A 145 -4.26 -6.19 14.95
N GLY A 146 -4.35 -5.32 13.94
CA GLY A 146 -5.63 -4.78 13.50
C GLY A 146 -5.51 -3.53 12.64
N LEU A 147 -6.67 -2.96 12.32
CA LEU A 147 -6.74 -1.74 11.53
C LEU A 147 -6.22 -0.54 12.34
N ALA A 148 -5.30 0.20 11.73
CA ALA A 148 -4.71 1.40 12.25
C ALA A 148 -4.71 2.51 11.18
N ILE A 149 -4.59 3.75 11.62
CA ILE A 149 -4.49 4.92 10.74
C ILE A 149 -3.02 5.30 10.61
N LEU A 150 -2.59 5.44 9.36
CA LEU A 150 -1.27 5.94 9.00
C LEU A 150 -1.40 7.32 8.36
N GLU A 151 -0.57 8.26 8.79
CA GLU A 151 -0.37 9.54 8.11
C GLU A 151 0.79 9.42 7.13
N LEU A 152 0.51 9.74 5.87
CA LEU A 152 1.47 9.72 4.78
C LEU A 152 1.93 11.14 4.46
N ASN A 153 3.24 11.32 4.26
CA ASN A 153 3.82 12.56 3.77
C ASN A 153 4.96 12.28 2.77
N ILE A 154 4.63 11.58 1.69
CA ILE A 154 5.60 11.19 0.67
C ILE A 154 5.71 12.31 -0.38
N PRO A 155 6.93 12.77 -0.72
CA PRO A 155 7.14 13.85 -1.69
C PRO A 155 6.48 13.58 -3.05
#